data_AF-A0A1Z4QDD8-F1
#
_entry.id   AF-A0A1Z4QDD8-F1
#
_cell.length_a   1.000
_cell.length_b   1.000
_cell.length_c   1.000
_cell.angle_alpha   90.00
_cell.angle_beta   90.00
_cell.angle_gamma   90.00
#
_symmetry.space_group_name_H-M   'P 1'
#
loop_
_entity.id
_entity.type
_entity.pdbx_description
1 polymer ?
#
loop_
_entity_poly.entity_id
_entity_poly.type
_entity_poly.pdbx_seq_one_letter_code
_entity_poly.pdbx_strand_id
1 'polypeptide(L)'
;MRISKTKLHPQRLLLCLGMVFGVLATADTVSSQTPPIRLLRVTVQGGTTFKQRESWFQQSTQISNDKKCGVKQGERFFVSAIRRNITNSPTPPKGNSERIADYWEVTFEEPLLCNQQSEGKQTWFVYRKHVQELKTVVVP
;
A
#
# COMPACT_ATOMS: atom_id res chain seq x y z
N MET A 1 -43.39 -16.83 32.05
CA MET A 1 -44.12 -16.84 30.76
C MET A 1 -43.17 -16.25 29.72
N ARG A 2 -42.62 -16.90 28.69
CA ARG A 2 -42.76 -18.21 28.05
C ARG A 2 -41.40 -18.95 28.06
N ILE A 3 -41.51 -20.28 28.10
CA ILE A 3 -40.46 -21.29 27.96
C ILE A 3 -40.14 -21.47 26.47
N SER A 4 -38.87 -21.66 26.10
CA SER A 4 -38.44 -22.84 25.33
C SER A 4 -36.91 -22.88 25.15
N LYS A 5 -36.33 -23.93 25.73
CA LYS A 5 -35.01 -24.48 25.39
C LYS A 5 -35.08 -25.14 24.01
N THR A 6 -33.99 -25.12 23.24
CA THR A 6 -33.49 -26.33 22.57
C THR A 6 -32.01 -26.17 22.23
N LYS A 7 -31.21 -27.05 22.82
CA LYS A 7 -29.86 -27.39 22.37
C LYS A 7 -29.99 -28.09 21.01
N LEU A 8 -29.11 -27.81 20.07
CA LEU A 8 -28.77 -28.76 19.01
C LEU A 8 -27.25 -28.71 18.78
N HIS A 9 -26.65 -29.85 19.09
CA HIS A 9 -25.24 -30.20 18.99
C HIS A 9 -24.92 -30.48 17.49
N PRO A 10 -23.63 -30.50 17.08
CA PRO A 10 -23.19 -30.39 15.70
C PRO A 10 -23.33 -31.73 14.98
N GLN A 11 -23.79 -31.69 13.73
CA GLN A 11 -23.75 -32.86 12.86
C GLN A 11 -22.46 -32.85 12.04
N ARG A 12 -21.56 -33.76 12.45
CA ARG A 12 -20.46 -34.27 11.66
C ARG A 12 -21.03 -34.93 10.40
N LEU A 13 -20.67 -34.44 9.23
CA LEU A 13 -20.76 -35.21 7.98
C LEU A 13 -19.36 -35.74 7.67
N LEU A 14 -19.11 -36.94 8.17
CA LEU A 14 -18.02 -37.82 7.75
C LEU A 14 -18.44 -38.45 6.42
N LEU A 15 -17.72 -38.11 5.34
CA LEU A 15 -17.69 -38.90 4.12
C LEU A 15 -16.21 -39.27 3.88
N CYS A 16 -15.82 -40.40 4.46
CA CYS A 16 -14.62 -41.13 4.09
C CYS A 16 -14.98 -42.13 3.00
N LEU A 17 -14.30 -42.12 1.85
CA LEU A 17 -13.80 -43.31 1.15
C LEU A 17 -13.11 -42.93 -0.16
N GLY A 18 -11.83 -43.31 -0.27
CA GLY A 18 -11.03 -43.17 -1.49
C GLY A 18 -9.53 -43.39 -1.29
N MET A 19 -9.16 -44.54 -0.70
CA MET A 19 -7.84 -45.20 -0.83
C MET A 19 -7.51 -45.36 -2.35
N VAL A 20 -6.31 -45.25 -2.94
CA VAL A 20 -4.89 -45.49 -2.62
C VAL A 20 -4.07 -44.79 -3.71
N PHE A 21 -2.86 -44.29 -3.43
CA PHE A 21 -1.62 -44.54 -4.21
C PHE A 21 -0.47 -43.75 -3.57
N GLY A 22 0.48 -44.49 -2.99
CA GLY A 22 1.73 -43.92 -2.50
C GLY A 22 2.65 -43.58 -3.67
N VAL A 23 3.31 -42.42 -3.59
CA VAL A 23 4.65 -42.21 -4.13
C VAL A 23 5.39 -41.28 -3.15
N LEU A 24 6.65 -41.65 -2.96
CA LEU A 24 7.74 -41.04 -2.22
C LEU A 24 7.72 -39.51 -2.06
N ALA A 25 8.23 -39.11 -0.91
CA ALA A 25 8.53 -37.74 -0.49
C ALA A 25 9.18 -36.88 -1.59
N THR A 26 8.64 -35.68 -1.75
CA THR A 26 9.45 -34.46 -1.84
C THR A 26 8.89 -33.48 -0.84
N ALA A 27 9.69 -33.14 0.16
CA ALA A 27 9.43 -31.98 1.00
C ALA A 27 9.49 -30.77 0.06
N ASP A 28 8.35 -30.36 -0.47
CA ASP A 28 8.22 -29.05 -1.09
C ASP A 28 8.50 -28.05 0.01
N THR A 29 9.74 -27.59 0.01
CA THR A 29 10.18 -26.49 0.82
C THR A 29 9.41 -25.30 0.24
N VAL A 30 8.21 -25.03 0.77
CA VAL A 30 7.46 -23.82 0.45
C VAL A 30 8.35 -22.69 0.93
N SER A 31 9.18 -22.17 0.03
CA SER A 31 9.95 -20.98 0.26
C SER A 31 8.93 -19.88 0.51
N SER A 32 8.69 -19.59 1.79
CA SER A 32 7.93 -18.43 2.21
C SER A 32 8.79 -17.22 1.86
N GLN A 33 8.73 -16.82 0.58
CA GLN A 33 9.35 -15.59 0.12
C GLN A 33 8.56 -14.45 0.73
N THR A 34 9.02 -13.99 1.90
CA THR A 34 8.52 -12.76 2.49
C THR A 34 8.77 -11.66 1.46
N PRO A 35 7.74 -10.94 0.98
CA PRO A 35 7.96 -9.90 0.00
C PRO A 35 8.97 -8.89 0.56
N PRO A 36 9.92 -8.42 -0.26
CA PRO A 36 10.97 -7.53 0.23
C PRO A 36 10.31 -6.27 0.81
N ILE A 37 10.66 -5.93 2.04
CA ILE A 37 10.16 -4.73 2.70
C ILE A 37 10.72 -3.54 1.94
N ARG A 38 9.81 -2.72 1.42
CA ARG A 38 10.14 -1.48 0.72
C ARG A 38 9.90 -0.30 1.65
N LEU A 39 10.88 0.57 1.73
CA LEU A 39 10.83 1.76 2.56
C LEU A 39 11.02 2.98 1.66
N LEU A 40 10.20 4.01 1.84
CA LEU A 40 10.36 5.29 1.16
C LEU A 40 10.87 6.32 2.16
N ARG A 41 11.98 7.00 1.85
CA ARG A 41 12.57 8.05 2.68
C ARG A 41 12.47 9.41 2.00
N VAL A 42 12.08 10.45 2.73
CA VAL A 42 12.13 11.84 2.26
C VAL A 42 13.56 12.38 2.39
N THR A 43 14.13 12.91 1.30
CA THR A 43 15.53 13.34 1.24
C THR A 43 15.72 14.85 1.11
N VAL A 44 14.75 15.56 0.53
CA VAL A 44 14.85 17.00 0.27
C VAL A 44 14.86 17.81 1.57
N GLN A 45 15.66 18.88 1.60
CA GLN A 45 15.69 19.82 2.72
C GLN A 45 14.36 20.56 2.86
N GLY A 46 13.91 20.79 4.09
CA GLY A 46 12.61 21.42 4.38
C GLY A 46 11.40 20.49 4.21
N GLY A 47 11.59 19.25 3.73
CA GLY A 47 10.53 18.28 3.54
C GLY A 47 9.81 18.43 2.19
N THR A 48 8.73 17.67 2.01
CA THR A 48 7.96 17.69 0.77
C THR A 48 6.47 17.55 1.03
N THR A 49 5.68 17.53 -0.04
CA THR A 49 4.24 17.39 0.01
C THR A 49 3.80 16.24 -0.87
N PHE A 50 3.16 15.24 -0.27
CA PHE A 50 2.47 14.20 -1.00
C PHE A 50 1.07 14.68 -1.36
N LYS A 51 0.57 14.29 -2.54
CA LYS A 51 -0.68 14.81 -3.10
C LYS A 51 -1.64 13.69 -3.43
N GLN A 52 -2.94 13.95 -3.35
CA GLN A 52 -3.93 13.01 -3.84
C GLN A 52 -3.95 12.97 -5.37
N ARG A 53 -4.60 11.95 -5.93
CA ARG A 53 -4.67 11.75 -7.40
C ARG A 53 -5.40 12.89 -8.09
N GLU A 54 -6.36 13.52 -7.45
CA GLU A 54 -7.20 14.56 -8.05
C GLU A 54 -6.46 15.91 -8.09
N SER A 55 -5.39 16.06 -7.32
CA SER A 55 -4.68 17.33 -7.11
C SER A 55 -3.19 17.27 -7.48
N TRP A 56 -2.68 16.14 -7.97
CA TRP A 56 -1.25 15.94 -8.21
C TRP A 56 -0.63 17.01 -9.11
N PHE A 57 -1.40 17.55 -10.06
CA PHE A 57 -0.93 18.51 -11.08
C PHE A 57 -0.82 19.96 -10.59
N GLN A 58 -1.40 20.27 -9.42
CA GLN A 58 -1.43 21.62 -8.87
C GLN A 58 -0.22 21.87 -7.99
N GLN A 59 0.23 23.12 -7.87
CA GLN A 59 1.25 23.47 -6.88
C GLN A 59 0.74 23.20 -5.46
N SER A 60 1.58 22.72 -4.56
CA SER A 60 1.16 22.33 -3.19
C SER A 60 0.53 23.48 -2.39
N THR A 61 0.87 24.72 -2.71
CA THR A 61 0.30 25.95 -2.12
C THR A 61 -1.15 26.19 -2.55
N GLN A 62 -1.58 25.64 -3.69
CA GLN A 62 -2.92 25.80 -4.27
C GLN A 62 -3.88 24.66 -3.90
N ILE A 63 -3.35 23.60 -3.28
CA ILE A 63 -4.13 22.42 -2.87
C ILE A 63 -4.65 22.61 -1.45
N SER A 64 -5.92 22.28 -1.22
CA SER A 64 -6.52 22.26 0.12
C SER A 64 -5.83 21.25 1.05
N ASN A 65 -5.78 21.53 2.35
CA ASN A 65 -5.01 20.74 3.32
C ASN A 65 -5.48 19.28 3.47
N ASP A 66 -6.74 18.98 3.19
CA ASP A 66 -7.31 17.62 3.16
C ASP A 66 -6.84 16.77 1.96
N LYS A 67 -6.31 17.43 0.92
CA LYS A 67 -5.88 16.78 -0.34
C LYS A 67 -4.37 16.72 -0.51
N LYS A 68 -3.62 17.12 0.52
CA LYS A 68 -2.17 17.11 0.55
C LYS A 68 -1.67 16.67 1.91
N CYS A 69 -0.45 16.16 1.94
CA CYS A 69 0.21 15.73 3.16
C CYS A 69 1.60 16.32 3.23
N GLY A 70 1.85 17.21 4.18
CA GLY A 70 3.20 17.68 4.47
C GLY A 70 4.00 16.59 5.16
N VAL A 71 5.19 16.30 4.65
CA VAL A 71 6.11 15.29 5.22
C VAL A 71 7.49 15.91 5.42
N LYS A 72 8.14 15.58 6.52
CA LYS A 72 9.43 16.19 6.89
C LYS A 72 10.59 15.43 6.28
N GLN A 73 11.72 16.11 6.13
CA GLN A 73 12.97 15.47 5.74
C GLN A 73 13.32 14.34 6.71
N GLY A 74 13.79 13.21 6.18
CA GLY A 74 14.23 12.07 6.98
C GLY A 74 13.11 11.14 7.43
N GLU A 75 11.83 11.52 7.29
CA GLU A 75 10.70 10.62 7.52
C GLU A 75 10.78 9.40 6.59
N ARG A 76 10.37 8.26 7.13
CA ARG A 76 10.46 6.94 6.50
C ARG A 76 9.10 6.28 6.57
N PHE A 77 8.68 5.68 5.47
CA PHE A 77 7.38 5.04 5.36
C PHE A 77 7.51 3.65 4.77
N PHE A 78 6.83 2.68 5.37
CA PHE A 78 6.65 1.37 4.76
C PHE A 78 5.67 1.48 3.59
N VAL A 79 6.06 0.95 2.44
CA VAL A 79 5.27 1.04 1.21
C VAL A 79 5.02 -0.34 0.64
N SER A 80 3.76 -0.60 0.31
CA SER A 80 3.31 -1.84 -0.32
C SER A 80 3.60 -1.84 -1.82
N ALA A 81 3.49 -0.68 -2.47
CA ALA A 81 3.66 -0.54 -3.91
C ALA A 81 4.21 0.84 -4.29
N ILE A 82 5.00 0.86 -5.36
CA ILE A 82 5.46 2.09 -6.03
C ILE A 82 5.27 1.88 -7.54
N ARG A 83 4.36 2.65 -8.13
CA ARG A 83 4.12 2.72 -9.57
C ARG A 83 4.88 3.92 -10.13
N ARG A 84 5.93 3.63 -10.91
CA ARG A 84 6.84 4.64 -11.48
C ARG A 84 6.39 5.15 -12.85
N ASN A 85 5.59 4.37 -13.55
CA ASN A 85 4.99 4.77 -14.82
C ASN A 85 3.48 4.82 -14.63
N ILE A 86 2.90 6.02 -14.79
CA ILE A 86 1.51 6.30 -14.49
C ILE A 86 0.82 6.60 -15.82
N THR A 87 0.35 5.55 -16.48
CA THR A 87 -0.27 5.64 -17.81
C THR A 87 -1.73 6.10 -17.77
N ASN A 88 -2.44 5.84 -16.68
CA ASN A 88 -3.87 6.15 -16.53
C ASN A 88 -4.12 7.33 -15.57
N SER A 89 -3.18 8.28 -15.47
CA SER A 89 -3.42 9.48 -14.68
C SER A 89 -4.44 10.38 -15.38
N PRO A 90 -5.35 11.06 -14.66
CA PRO A 90 -6.18 12.10 -15.24
C PRO A 90 -5.31 13.13 -15.97
N THR A 91 -5.66 13.44 -17.21
CA THR A 91 -4.97 14.50 -17.97
C THR A 91 -5.08 15.80 -17.15
N PRO A 92 -3.95 16.45 -16.82
CA PRO A 92 -4.00 17.68 -16.05
C PRO A 92 -4.74 18.75 -16.86
N PRO A 93 -5.49 19.66 -16.21
CA PRO A 93 -6.03 20.84 -16.86
C PRO A 93 -4.94 21.62 -17.62
N LYS A 94 -5.32 22.36 -18.66
CA LYS A 94 -4.37 23.22 -19.41
C LYS A 94 -3.83 24.32 -18.48
N GLY A 95 -2.53 24.60 -18.58
CA GLY A 95 -1.86 25.68 -17.84
C GLY A 95 -1.19 25.27 -16.52
N ASN A 96 -1.18 23.97 -16.17
CA ASN A 96 -0.47 23.48 -15.00
C ASN A 96 1.04 23.36 -15.22
N SER A 97 1.81 23.55 -14.15
CA SER A 97 3.28 23.54 -14.18
C SER A 97 3.90 22.15 -13.93
N GLU A 98 3.15 21.22 -13.35
CA GLU A 98 3.68 19.91 -12.96
C GLU A 98 3.42 18.82 -14.00
N ARG A 99 4.39 17.92 -14.15
CA ARG A 99 4.36 16.82 -15.13
C ARG A 99 4.21 15.50 -14.41
N ILE A 100 3.26 14.68 -14.86
CA ILE A 100 2.97 13.37 -14.26
C ILE A 100 4.21 12.46 -14.18
N ALA A 101 5.08 12.54 -15.18
CA ALA A 101 6.30 11.74 -15.26
C ALA A 101 7.31 12.00 -14.13
N ASP A 102 7.17 13.11 -13.40
CA ASP A 102 8.00 13.42 -12.26
C ASP A 102 7.45 12.89 -10.93
N TYR A 103 6.29 12.26 -10.96
CA TYR A 103 5.64 11.67 -9.80
C TYR A 103 5.69 10.15 -9.83
N TRP A 104 5.75 9.56 -8.65
CA TRP A 104 5.44 8.16 -8.41
C TRP A 104 4.09 8.07 -7.71
N GLU A 105 3.32 7.05 -8.05
CA GLU A 105 2.13 6.68 -7.30
C GLU A 105 2.53 5.63 -6.26
N VAL A 106 2.46 6.00 -4.99
CA VAL A 106 2.98 5.23 -3.85
C VAL A 106 1.84 4.79 -2.96
N THR A 107 1.73 3.49 -2.70
CA THR A 107 0.76 2.92 -1.77
C THR A 107 1.45 2.58 -0.45
N PHE A 108 1.05 3.26 0.62
CA PHE A 108 1.60 3.12 1.96
C PHE A 108 0.94 1.94 2.69
N GLU A 109 1.71 1.25 3.54
CA GLU A 109 1.19 0.16 4.38
C GLU A 109 0.28 0.71 5.49
N GLU A 110 0.63 1.88 6.03
CA GLU A 110 -0.12 2.58 7.07
C GLU A 110 -0.63 3.93 6.55
N PRO A 111 -1.76 4.43 7.06
CA PRO A 111 -2.26 5.75 6.71
C PRO A 111 -1.28 6.85 7.15
N LEU A 112 -1.15 7.90 6.34
CA LEU A 112 -0.31 9.05 6.69
C LEU A 112 -0.96 9.87 7.81
N LEU A 113 -0.15 10.57 8.60
CA LEU A 113 -0.61 11.39 9.74
C LEU A 113 -1.67 12.44 9.37
N CYS A 114 -1.59 12.98 8.16
CA CYS A 114 -2.57 13.95 7.63
C CYS A 114 -3.94 13.34 7.29
N ASN A 115 -4.06 12.02 7.21
CA ASN A 115 -5.27 11.33 6.79
C ASN A 115 -5.52 10.06 7.62
N GLN A 116 -5.51 10.18 8.94
CA GLN A 116 -5.72 9.03 9.85
C GLN A 116 -7.15 8.48 9.86
N GLN A 117 -8.13 9.21 9.30
CA GLN A 117 -9.52 8.76 9.22
C GLN A 117 -9.75 7.68 8.16
N SER A 118 -8.83 7.52 7.20
CA SER A 118 -8.95 6.46 6.20
C SER A 118 -8.41 5.16 6.78
N GLU A 119 -9.31 4.20 6.99
CA GLU A 119 -8.98 2.84 7.38
C GLU A 119 -8.33 2.12 6.19
N GLY A 120 -7.03 1.86 6.28
CA GLY A 120 -6.30 1.01 5.33
C GLY A 120 -5.22 1.71 4.50
N LYS A 121 -4.77 1.00 3.45
CA LYS A 121 -3.65 1.43 2.60
C LYS A 121 -4.03 2.64 1.77
N GLN A 122 -3.19 3.66 1.80
CA GLN A 122 -3.42 4.91 1.08
C GLN A 122 -2.47 5.06 -0.08
N THR A 123 -2.96 5.59 -1.18
CA THR A 123 -2.15 5.87 -2.36
C THR A 123 -1.99 7.37 -2.56
N TRP A 124 -0.75 7.83 -2.68
CA TRP A 124 -0.42 9.23 -2.88
C TRP A 124 0.57 9.42 -4.04
N PHE A 125 0.50 10.60 -4.64
CA PHE A 125 1.45 11.07 -5.65
C PHE A 125 2.61 11.75 -4.97
N VAL A 126 3.81 11.21 -5.19
CA VAL A 126 5.05 11.63 -4.55
C VAL A 126 6.02 12.12 -5.61
N TYR A 127 6.57 13.32 -5.43
CA TYR A 127 7.57 13.85 -6.35
C TYR A 127 8.87 13.06 -6.23
N ARG A 128 9.25 12.34 -7.29
CA ARG A 128 10.29 11.29 -7.22
C ARG A 128 11.67 11.80 -6.85
N LYS A 129 11.98 13.07 -7.16
CA LYS A 129 13.30 13.66 -6.85
C LYS A 129 13.47 14.00 -5.36
N HIS A 130 12.39 14.02 -4.58
CA HIS A 130 12.41 14.35 -3.15
C HIS A 130 12.45 13.13 -2.24
N VAL A 131 12.43 11.93 -2.82
CA VAL A 131 12.36 10.69 -2.09
C VAL A 131 13.34 9.66 -2.61
N GLN A 132 13.70 8.72 -1.75
CA GLN A 132 14.53 7.57 -2.07
C GLN A 132 13.81 6.29 -1.64
N GLU A 133 13.72 5.32 -2.55
CA GLU A 133 13.32 3.96 -2.20
C GLU A 133 14.54 3.23 -1.62
N LEU A 134 14.37 2.68 -0.43
CA LEU A 134 15.31 1.81 0.24
C LEU A 134 14.72 0.41 0.20
N LYS A 135 15.42 -0.51 -0.49
CA LYS A 135 15.06 -1.92 -0.55
C LYS A 135 15.85 -2.66 0.51
N THR A 136 15.16 -3.40 1.37
CA THR A 136 15.84 -4.37 2.23
C THR A 136 16.10 -5.63 1.41
N VAL A 137 17.37 -6.04 1.32
CA VAL A 137 17.72 -7.38 0.82
C VAL A 137 17.65 -8.29 2.03
N VAL A 138 16.72 -9.24 2.02
CA VAL A 138 16.74 -10.32 3.00
C VAL A 138 17.90 -11.22 2.59
N VAL A 139 19.01 -11.15 3.35
CA VAL A 139 20.15 -12.04 3.17
C VAL A 139 19.73 -13.40 3.77
N PRO A 140 19.82 -14.51 3.02
CA PRO A 140 19.42 -15.84 3.48
C PRO A 140 20.31 -16.36 4.61
#